data_AF-A0A953FPD5-F1
#
_entry.id   AF-A0A953FPD5-F1
#
_cell.length_a   1.000
_cell.length_b   1.000
_cell.length_c   1.000
_cell.angle_alpha   90.00
_cell.angle_beta   90.00
_cell.angle_gamma   90.00
#
_symmetry.space_group_name_H-M   'P 1'
#
loop_
_entity.id
_entity.type
_entity.pdbx_description
1 polymer ?
#
loop_
_entity_poly.entity_id
_entity_poly.type
_entity_poly.pdbx_seq_one_letter_code
_entity_poly.pdbx_strand_id
1 'polypeptide(L)'
;PKTVDEARAANNVSTVIRVNKVPISANGALAKAPGPAGNNAPLSYITYTIANGGAALTYVIGDPTGMVQGAFNPAIAWSQPTAVTGGAVAAVQASFMSAPVSIKGINYIVTTAPQYAQTLRYCGADRDGRINGQPVQIMPYLRNNQFITTRQTIMFDEPYGFDEFHAFTLDVLANETVTISLLLDANAA
;
A
#
# COMPACT_ATOMS: atom_id res chain seq x y z
N PRO A 1 16.76 3.09 47.51
CA PRO A 1 17.84 2.10 47.74
C PRO A 1 19.11 2.79 48.29
N LYS A 2 19.52 2.40 49.51
CA LYS A 2 20.71 2.98 50.16
C LYS A 2 21.97 2.12 50.00
N THR A 3 21.84 0.96 49.36
CA THR A 3 22.96 0.12 48.92
C THR A 3 22.72 -0.41 47.50
N VAL A 4 23.80 -0.80 46.82
CA VAL A 4 23.76 -1.34 45.44
C VAL A 4 23.00 -2.69 45.39
N ASP A 5 23.03 -3.46 46.47
CA ASP A 5 22.36 -4.75 46.56
C ASP A 5 20.83 -4.60 46.69
N GLU A 6 20.34 -3.56 47.37
CA GLU A 6 18.92 -3.22 47.42
C GLU A 6 18.39 -2.77 46.04
N ALA A 7 19.21 -2.09 45.23
CA ALA A 7 18.85 -1.70 43.87
C ALA A 7 18.79 -2.92 42.93
N ARG A 8 19.67 -3.92 43.10
CA ARG A 8 19.62 -5.19 42.35
C ARG A 8 18.41 -6.03 42.72
N ALA A 9 18.02 -6.07 44.00
CA ALA A 9 16.83 -6.79 44.43
C ALA A 9 15.53 -6.17 43.88
N ALA A 10 15.46 -4.84 43.80
CA ALA A 10 14.31 -4.12 43.22
C ALA A 10 14.18 -4.33 41.70
N ASN A 11 15.30 -4.45 40.97
CA ASN A 11 15.31 -4.76 39.53
C ASN A 11 15.12 -6.24 39.21
N ASN A 12 15.13 -7.13 40.21
CA ASN A 12 14.87 -8.56 40.05
C ASN A 12 13.36 -8.89 40.00
N VAL A 13 12.49 -7.88 39.96
CA VAL A 13 11.05 -8.05 39.72
C VAL A 13 10.84 -8.32 38.22
N SER A 14 11.01 -9.59 37.86
CA SER A 14 10.31 -10.31 36.80
C SER A 14 9.96 -9.50 35.53
N THR A 15 10.96 -9.20 34.73
CA THR A 15 10.77 -9.32 33.27
C THR A 15 11.37 -10.65 32.87
N VAL A 16 10.51 -11.67 32.74
CA VAL A 16 10.84 -12.80 31.88
C VAL A 16 11.03 -12.20 30.49
N ILE A 17 12.27 -11.87 30.14
CA ILE A 17 12.63 -11.60 28.75
C ILE A 17 12.37 -12.92 28.05
N ARG A 18 11.20 -13.03 27.43
CA ARG A 18 10.93 -14.11 26.47
C ARG A 18 11.83 -13.81 25.28
N VAL A 19 13.08 -14.25 25.37
CA VAL A 19 13.95 -14.36 24.21
C VAL A 19 13.25 -15.33 23.30
N ASN A 20 12.72 -14.83 22.18
CA ASN A 20 12.14 -15.67 21.17
C ASN A 20 13.24 -16.62 20.68
N LYS A 21 13.20 -17.89 21.13
CA LYS A 21 14.18 -18.92 20.75
C LYS A 21 13.87 -19.51 19.37
N VAL A 22 12.87 -18.98 18.68
CA VAL A 22 12.61 -19.32 17.29
C VAL A 22 13.81 -18.85 16.48
N PRO A 23 14.51 -19.75 15.75
CA PRO A 23 15.58 -19.36 14.84
C PRO A 23 15.09 -18.23 13.93
N ILE A 24 15.91 -17.22 13.66
CA ILE A 24 15.56 -16.12 12.72
C ILE A 24 15.16 -16.66 11.33
N SER A 25 15.58 -17.89 11.01
CA SER A 25 15.16 -18.62 9.81
C SER A 25 13.68 -19.01 9.77
N ALA A 26 12.92 -18.84 10.86
CA ALA A 26 11.49 -19.13 10.94
C ALA A 26 10.60 -17.88 11.06
N ASN A 27 11.17 -16.70 11.38
CA ASN A 27 10.52 -15.40 11.24
C ASN A 27 11.33 -14.55 10.25
N GLY A 28 10.96 -14.56 8.97
CA GLY A 28 11.54 -13.66 7.98
C GLY A 28 12.75 -14.17 7.22
N ALA A 29 12.92 -15.48 7.03
CA ALA A 29 13.81 -15.95 5.98
C ALA A 29 13.27 -15.47 4.62
N LEU A 30 13.97 -14.54 3.97
CA LEU A 30 13.73 -14.15 2.57
C LEU A 30 13.66 -15.36 1.62
N ALA A 31 14.24 -16.50 2.02
CA ALA A 31 14.16 -17.77 1.31
C ALA A 31 12.80 -18.49 1.39
N LYS A 32 11.89 -18.08 2.30
CA LYS A 32 10.52 -18.61 2.45
C LYS A 32 9.44 -17.63 2.04
N ALA A 33 9.79 -16.38 1.71
CA ALA A 33 8.89 -15.60 0.88
C ALA A 33 8.77 -16.38 -0.45
N PRO A 34 7.58 -16.81 -0.88
CA PRO A 34 7.41 -17.25 -2.25
C PRO A 34 7.65 -16.01 -3.11
N GLY A 35 8.92 -15.75 -3.45
CA GLY A 35 9.23 -14.96 -4.62
C GLY A 35 8.46 -15.60 -5.78
N PRO A 36 7.80 -14.83 -6.65
CA PRO A 36 7.01 -15.40 -7.73
C PRO A 36 7.89 -16.32 -8.58
N ALA A 37 7.76 -17.64 -8.39
CA ALA A 37 8.39 -18.62 -9.25
C ALA A 37 7.66 -18.55 -10.60
N GLY A 38 8.26 -17.82 -11.54
CA GLY A 38 7.68 -17.56 -12.85
C GLY A 38 7.35 -16.09 -13.15
N ASN A 39 8.11 -15.14 -12.61
CA ASN A 39 7.99 -13.72 -12.98
C ASN A 39 8.42 -13.52 -14.45
N ASN A 40 7.48 -13.77 -15.37
CA ASN A 40 7.64 -13.52 -16.80
C ASN A 40 7.58 -12.01 -17.04
N ALA A 41 8.73 -11.45 -17.45
CA ALA A 41 8.99 -10.06 -17.83
C ALA A 41 8.85 -9.02 -16.69
N PRO A 42 9.68 -7.95 -16.69
CA PRO A 42 9.42 -6.81 -15.83
C PRO A 42 8.08 -6.21 -16.26
N LEU A 43 7.05 -6.36 -15.42
CA LEU A 43 5.74 -5.79 -15.67
C LEU A 43 5.92 -4.27 -15.87
N SER A 44 5.59 -3.73 -17.04
CA SER A 44 5.63 -2.27 -17.24
C SER A 44 4.49 -1.57 -16.52
N TYR A 45 3.49 -2.34 -16.07
CA TYR A 45 2.36 -1.84 -15.29
C TYR A 45 1.73 -2.95 -14.44
N ILE A 46 1.05 -2.54 -13.36
CA ILE A 46 0.21 -3.40 -12.53
C ILE A 46 -1.19 -2.78 -12.50
N THR A 47 -2.21 -3.55 -12.87
CA THR A 47 -3.59 -3.06 -12.90
C THR A 47 -4.41 -3.68 -11.79
N TYR A 48 -5.02 -2.83 -10.96
CA TYR A 48 -5.99 -3.20 -9.94
C TYR A 48 -7.41 -2.88 -10.41
N THR A 49 -8.33 -3.78 -10.08
CA THR A 49 -9.77 -3.55 -10.22
C THR A 49 -10.38 -3.46 -8.83
N ILE A 50 -11.12 -2.38 -8.61
CA ILE A 50 -11.79 -2.06 -7.36
C ILE A 50 -13.28 -1.94 -7.67
N ALA A 51 -14.07 -2.87 -7.17
CA ALA A 51 -15.52 -2.84 -7.30
C ALA A 51 -16.16 -2.57 -5.93
N ASN A 52 -16.77 -1.39 -5.77
CA ASN A 52 -17.50 -1.03 -4.57
C ASN A 52 -19.01 -1.21 -4.81
N GLY A 53 -19.58 -2.32 -4.36
CA GLY A 53 -21.03 -2.58 -4.45
C GLY A 53 -21.85 -2.03 -3.28
N GLY A 54 -21.23 -1.30 -2.35
CA GLY A 54 -21.85 -0.85 -1.09
C GLY A 54 -21.79 0.67 -0.90
N ALA A 55 -21.74 1.12 0.36
CA ALA A 55 -21.52 2.52 0.68
C ALA A 55 -20.11 2.98 0.27
N ALA A 56 -19.88 4.30 0.16
CA ALA A 56 -18.56 4.83 -0.16
C ALA A 56 -17.49 4.34 0.84
N LEU A 57 -16.33 3.94 0.33
CA LEU A 57 -15.29 3.25 1.09
C LEU A 57 -13.90 3.63 0.59
N THR A 58 -12.92 3.67 1.49
CA THR A 58 -11.52 3.85 1.13
C THR A 58 -10.88 2.52 0.77
N TYR A 59 -10.19 2.45 -0.37
CA TYR A 59 -9.43 1.28 -0.80
C TYR A 59 -7.93 1.51 -0.62
N VAL A 60 -7.23 0.57 0.00
CA VAL A 60 -5.78 0.63 0.21
C VAL A 60 -5.10 -0.24 -0.84
N ILE A 61 -4.21 0.35 -1.63
CA ILE A 61 -3.52 -0.30 -2.75
C ILE A 61 -2.04 -0.37 -2.39
N GLY A 62 -1.45 -1.56 -2.51
CA GLY A 62 -0.01 -1.77 -2.33
C GLY A 62 0.49 -1.71 -0.89
N ASP A 63 -0.35 -2.04 0.10
CA ASP A 63 0.03 -2.14 1.52
C ASP A 63 0.35 -3.60 1.90
N PRO A 64 1.59 -4.07 1.75
CA PRO A 64 1.92 -5.48 2.00
C PRO A 64 1.89 -5.89 3.47
N THR A 65 2.18 -4.96 4.36
CA THR A 65 2.29 -5.21 5.81
C THR A 65 0.98 -4.93 6.53
N GLY A 66 0.05 -4.23 5.89
CA GLY A 66 -1.16 -3.72 6.53
C GLY A 66 -0.87 -2.55 7.46
N MET A 67 0.29 -1.90 7.35
CA MET A 67 0.67 -0.81 8.25
C MET A 67 -0.11 0.48 7.96
N VAL A 68 -0.29 0.81 6.69
CA VAL A 68 -1.10 1.98 6.30
C VAL A 68 -2.55 1.75 6.71
N GLN A 69 -3.06 0.55 6.43
CA GLN A 69 -4.35 0.07 6.88
C GLN A 69 -4.52 0.15 8.39
N GLY A 70 -3.55 -0.34 9.17
CA GLY A 70 -3.59 -0.35 10.63
C GLY A 70 -3.44 1.04 11.27
N ALA A 71 -2.81 1.98 10.57
CA ALA A 71 -2.65 3.36 11.00
C ALA A 71 -3.88 4.25 10.68
N PHE A 72 -4.82 3.77 9.87
CA PHE A 72 -6.09 4.47 9.66
C PHE A 72 -6.90 4.53 10.95
N ASN A 73 -7.60 5.66 11.15
CA ASN A 73 -8.59 5.78 12.21
C ASN A 73 -9.63 4.66 12.06
N PRO A 74 -9.94 3.86 13.09
CA PRO A 74 -10.92 2.78 13.02
C PRO A 74 -12.34 3.24 12.63
N ALA A 75 -12.62 4.54 12.68
CA ALA A 75 -13.86 5.14 12.17
C ALA A 75 -13.92 5.23 10.63
N ILE A 76 -12.81 5.08 9.92
CA ILE A 76 -12.75 5.09 8.45
C ILE A 76 -12.81 3.64 7.99
N ALA A 77 -13.93 3.26 7.37
CA ALA A 77 -14.10 1.95 6.79
C ALA A 77 -13.25 1.83 5.51
N TRP A 78 -12.52 0.72 5.39
CA TRP A 78 -11.61 0.49 4.28
C TRP A 78 -11.71 -0.94 3.73
N SER A 79 -11.20 -1.17 2.52
CA SER A 79 -11.04 -2.49 1.91
C SER A 79 -9.77 -2.58 1.07
N GLN A 80 -9.41 -3.80 0.68
CA GLN A 80 -8.41 -4.08 -0.35
C GLN A 80 -9.08 -4.13 -1.74
N PRO A 81 -8.33 -3.91 -2.83
CA PRO A 81 -8.81 -4.10 -4.20
C PRO A 81 -9.42 -5.49 -4.41
N THR A 82 -10.38 -5.56 -5.33
CA THR A 82 -11.11 -6.80 -5.63
C THR A 82 -10.27 -7.76 -6.45
N ALA A 83 -9.46 -7.24 -7.38
CA ALA A 83 -8.58 -8.04 -8.23
C ALA A 83 -7.34 -7.25 -8.66
N VAL A 84 -6.31 -7.98 -9.12
CA VAL A 84 -5.09 -7.42 -9.72
C VAL A 84 -4.66 -8.26 -10.92
N THR A 85 -4.00 -7.65 -11.89
CA THR A 85 -3.38 -8.37 -13.00
C THR A 85 -2.22 -9.24 -12.51
N GLY A 86 -2.10 -10.43 -13.07
CA GLY A 86 -0.94 -11.30 -12.83
C GLY A 86 -0.98 -12.11 -11.54
N GLY A 87 -2.05 -12.03 -10.73
CA GLY A 87 -2.18 -12.90 -9.56
C GLY A 87 -3.24 -12.46 -8.55
N ALA A 88 -3.10 -12.95 -7.32
CA ALA A 88 -3.92 -12.52 -6.20
C ALA A 88 -3.42 -11.17 -5.65
N VAL A 89 -4.36 -10.30 -5.21
CA VAL A 89 -4.04 -8.96 -4.66
C VAL A 89 -3.01 -9.05 -3.54
N ALA A 90 -3.24 -9.92 -2.56
CA ALA A 90 -2.31 -10.12 -1.44
C ALA A 90 -0.91 -10.59 -1.89
N ALA A 91 -0.82 -11.42 -2.94
CA ALA A 91 0.46 -11.91 -3.43
C ALA A 91 1.25 -10.81 -4.16
N VAL A 92 0.57 -10.00 -4.98
CA VAL A 92 1.19 -8.85 -5.66
C VAL A 92 1.61 -7.80 -4.64
N GLN A 93 0.77 -7.49 -3.66
CA GLN A 93 1.11 -6.55 -2.59
C GLN A 93 2.33 -7.05 -1.82
N ALA A 94 2.32 -8.30 -1.33
CA ALA A 94 3.44 -8.89 -0.60
C ALA A 94 4.77 -8.84 -1.38
N SER A 95 4.74 -8.88 -2.72
CA SER A 95 5.95 -8.75 -3.54
C SER A 95 6.68 -7.41 -3.33
N PHE A 96 5.96 -6.33 -3.00
CA PHE A 96 6.54 -5.00 -2.75
C PHE A 96 7.42 -4.95 -1.49
N MET A 97 7.26 -5.88 -0.54
CA MET A 97 8.21 -6.03 0.58
C MET A 97 9.57 -6.57 0.10
N SER A 98 9.53 -7.48 -0.87
CA SER A 98 10.74 -8.15 -1.35
C SER A 98 11.48 -7.35 -2.41
N ALA A 99 10.74 -6.58 -3.21
CA ALA A 99 11.25 -5.74 -4.26
C ALA A 99 10.40 -4.45 -4.29
N PRO A 100 10.86 -3.37 -3.63
CA PRO A 100 10.21 -2.09 -3.72
C PRO A 100 10.09 -1.65 -5.18
N VAL A 101 8.93 -1.09 -5.56
CA VAL A 101 8.69 -0.66 -6.94
C VAL A 101 8.47 0.84 -7.00
N SER A 102 9.00 1.47 -8.04
CA SER A 102 8.80 2.89 -8.30
C SER A 102 7.69 3.08 -9.34
N ILE A 103 6.74 3.97 -9.06
CA ILE A 103 5.59 4.27 -9.91
C ILE A 103 5.77 5.64 -10.53
N LYS A 104 5.90 5.66 -11.85
CA LYS A 104 6.09 6.89 -12.64
C LYS A 104 4.78 7.53 -13.08
N GLY A 105 3.68 6.80 -13.00
CA GLY A 105 2.38 7.32 -13.38
C GLY A 105 1.25 6.36 -13.12
N ILE A 106 0.03 6.84 -13.35
CA ILE A 106 -1.20 6.10 -13.10
C ILE A 106 -2.15 6.30 -14.27
N ASN A 107 -2.71 5.21 -14.77
CA ASN A 107 -3.94 5.24 -15.56
C ASN A 107 -5.12 4.93 -14.64
N TYR A 108 -6.14 5.76 -14.67
CA TYR A 108 -7.27 5.69 -13.78
C TYR A 108 -8.55 5.74 -14.62
N ILE A 109 -9.42 4.75 -14.45
CA ILE A 109 -10.66 4.60 -15.21
C ILE A 109 -11.82 4.35 -14.25
N VAL A 110 -12.90 5.13 -14.38
CA VAL A 110 -14.16 4.97 -13.63
C VAL A 110 -15.28 4.56 -14.55
N THR A 111 -16.21 3.75 -14.06
CA THR A 111 -17.36 3.29 -14.87
C THR A 111 -18.40 4.37 -15.12
N THR A 112 -18.75 5.14 -14.08
CA THR A 112 -19.97 5.95 -14.05
C THR A 112 -19.78 7.34 -13.46
N ALA A 113 -18.97 7.49 -12.40
CA ALA A 113 -18.70 8.80 -11.81
C ALA A 113 -17.85 9.72 -12.69
N PRO A 114 -17.89 11.04 -12.41
CA PRO A 114 -16.79 11.92 -12.73
C PRO A 114 -15.50 11.44 -12.03
N GLN A 115 -14.40 11.31 -12.77
CA GLN A 115 -13.09 10.87 -12.28
C GLN A 115 -12.50 11.67 -11.10
N TYR A 116 -13.07 12.84 -10.77
CA TYR A 116 -12.62 13.74 -9.69
C TYR A 116 -13.38 13.55 -8.38
N ALA A 117 -14.45 12.77 -8.37
CA ALA A 117 -15.22 12.55 -7.16
C ALA A 117 -14.49 11.62 -6.16
N GLN A 118 -13.44 10.96 -6.63
CA GLN A 118 -12.62 10.04 -5.88
C GLN A 118 -11.27 10.68 -5.55
N THR A 119 -10.83 10.55 -4.29
CA THR A 119 -9.58 11.18 -3.82
C THR A 119 -8.49 10.13 -3.73
N LEU A 120 -7.47 10.23 -4.57
CA LEU A 120 -6.26 9.40 -4.48
C LEU A 120 -5.22 10.09 -3.59
N ARG A 121 -4.64 9.36 -2.64
CA ARG A 121 -3.62 9.85 -1.72
C ARG A 121 -2.48 8.85 -1.62
N TYR A 122 -1.25 9.35 -1.58
CA TYR A 122 -0.08 8.58 -1.21
C TYR A 122 0.12 8.67 0.29
N CYS A 123 0.23 7.53 0.95
CA CYS A 123 0.31 7.45 2.40
C CYS A 123 1.55 6.68 2.82
N GLY A 124 2.30 7.22 3.76
CA GLY A 124 3.34 6.52 4.52
C GLY A 124 2.86 6.28 5.95
N ALA A 125 3.10 5.09 6.47
CA ALA A 125 2.84 4.76 7.86
C ALA A 125 4.14 4.65 8.67
N ASP A 126 4.22 5.41 9.75
CA ASP A 126 5.29 5.29 10.71
C ASP A 126 5.04 4.09 11.64
N ARG A 127 6.11 3.51 12.18
CA ARG A 127 6.03 2.41 13.17
C ARG A 127 5.27 2.79 14.45
N ASP A 128 5.12 4.09 14.71
CA ASP A 128 4.36 4.63 15.83
C ASP A 128 2.84 4.69 15.55
N GLY A 129 2.38 4.15 14.42
CA GLY A 129 0.97 4.10 14.04
C GLY A 129 0.43 5.42 13.50
N ARG A 130 1.31 6.35 13.11
CA ARG A 130 0.93 7.60 12.46
C ARG A 130 0.91 7.42 10.96
N ILE A 131 -0.09 8.01 10.31
CA ILE A 131 -0.22 8.05 8.86
C ILE A 131 0.05 9.47 8.36
N ASN A 132 1.01 9.60 7.46
CA ASN A 132 1.28 10.84 6.74
C ASN A 132 0.79 10.65 5.31
N GLY A 133 -0.21 11.42 4.90
CA GLY A 133 -0.85 11.29 3.60
C GLY A 133 -0.75 12.56 2.77
N GLN A 134 -0.16 12.45 1.58
CA GLN A 134 -0.17 13.52 0.58
C GLN A 134 -1.22 13.21 -0.49
N PRO A 135 -2.13 14.15 -0.82
CA PRO A 135 -3.02 13.98 -1.95
C PRO A 135 -2.22 13.90 -3.25
N VAL A 136 -2.49 12.90 -4.08
CA VAL A 136 -1.95 12.85 -5.44
C VAL A 136 -2.79 13.83 -6.25
N GLN A 137 -2.23 14.99 -6.59
CA GLN A 137 -2.97 16.03 -7.29
C GLN A 137 -3.35 15.60 -8.70
N ILE A 138 -4.58 15.12 -8.87
CA ILE A 138 -5.21 14.81 -10.15
C ILE A 138 -5.72 16.12 -10.76
N MET A 139 -4.82 17.02 -11.15
CA MET A 139 -5.23 18.31 -11.70
C MET A 139 -5.88 18.15 -13.09
N PRO A 140 -6.98 18.88 -13.39
CA PRO A 140 -7.67 18.84 -14.69
C PRO A 140 -6.80 19.15 -15.92
N TYR A 141 -5.69 19.88 -15.78
CA TYR A 141 -4.80 20.21 -16.90
C TYR A 141 -3.75 19.12 -17.19
N LEU A 142 -3.56 18.15 -16.28
CA LEU A 142 -2.69 16.99 -16.50
C LEU A 142 -3.41 15.86 -17.27
N ARG A 143 -4.49 16.20 -18.00
CA ARG A 143 -5.29 15.26 -18.79
C ARG A 143 -4.59 14.93 -20.10
N ASN A 144 -4.56 13.66 -20.46
CA ASN A 144 -4.18 13.23 -21.81
C ASN A 144 -5.32 13.48 -22.83
N ASN A 145 -6.59 13.58 -22.39
CA ASN A 145 -7.70 13.89 -23.28
C ASN A 145 -8.89 14.50 -22.51
N GLN A 146 -9.34 15.71 -22.90
CA GLN A 146 -10.51 16.38 -22.32
C GLN A 146 -11.86 15.77 -22.75
N PHE A 147 -11.87 14.91 -23.77
CA PHE A 147 -13.08 14.35 -24.37
C PHE A 147 -13.50 13.00 -23.76
N ILE A 148 -12.67 12.39 -22.91
CA ILE A 148 -12.99 11.15 -22.19
C ILE A 148 -13.09 11.48 -20.71
N THR A 149 -14.31 11.58 -20.19
CA THR A 149 -14.60 11.97 -18.80
C THR A 149 -14.36 10.85 -17.79
N THR A 150 -14.18 9.63 -18.27
CA THR A 150 -14.06 8.40 -17.49
C THR A 150 -12.64 7.85 -17.40
N ARG A 151 -11.66 8.44 -18.09
CA ARG A 151 -10.27 7.97 -18.13
C ARG A 151 -9.31 9.13 -17.95
N GLN A 152 -8.38 8.98 -17.02
CA GLN A 152 -7.26 9.88 -16.84
C GLN A 152 -5.94 9.11 -16.82
N THR A 153 -4.93 9.66 -17.48
CA THR A 153 -3.54 9.22 -17.38
C THR A 153 -2.76 10.35 -16.73
N ILE A 154 -2.05 10.06 -15.65
CA ILE A 154 -1.23 11.00 -14.90
C ILE A 154 0.19 10.48 -14.94
N MET A 155 1.13 11.31 -15.35
CA MET A 155 2.54 11.05 -15.13
C MET A 155 3.00 11.91 -13.98
N PHE A 156 3.85 11.36 -13.11
CA PHE A 156 4.41 12.10 -12.00
C PHE A 156 5.78 12.63 -12.41
N ASP A 157 6.05 13.89 -12.04
CA ASP A 157 7.37 14.48 -12.21
C ASP A 157 8.39 13.79 -11.30
N GLU A 158 7.95 13.41 -10.09
CA GLU A 158 8.68 12.60 -9.13
C GLU A 158 7.94 11.27 -8.89
N PRO A 159 8.60 10.12 -9.05
CA PRO A 159 7.92 8.84 -8.92
C PRO A 159 7.62 8.51 -7.44
N TYR A 160 6.52 7.80 -7.21
CA TYR A 160 6.16 7.31 -5.88
C TYR A 160 6.66 5.88 -5.66
N GLY A 161 7.26 5.61 -4.51
CA GLY A 161 7.72 4.27 -4.14
C GLY A 161 6.62 3.43 -3.50
N PHE A 162 6.57 2.15 -3.80
CA PHE A 162 5.87 1.16 -3.00
C PHE A 162 6.90 0.30 -2.29
N ASP A 163 6.79 0.26 -0.97
CA ASP A 163 7.62 -0.52 -0.08
C ASP A 163 6.78 -1.08 1.08
N GLU A 164 7.42 -1.50 2.17
CA GLU A 164 6.73 -2.06 3.33
C GLU A 164 5.91 -1.05 4.16
N PHE A 165 6.09 0.27 3.96
CA PHE A 165 5.47 1.34 4.75
C PHE A 165 4.55 2.26 3.94
N HIS A 166 4.62 2.19 2.61
CA HIS A 166 3.90 3.10 1.73
C HIS A 166 2.77 2.42 0.98
N ALA A 167 1.64 3.12 0.85
CA ALA A 167 0.50 2.67 0.09
C ALA A 167 -0.24 3.82 -0.60
N PHE A 168 -0.94 3.53 -1.68
CA PHE A 168 -1.96 4.44 -2.19
C PHE A 168 -3.30 4.17 -1.52
N THR A 169 -4.08 5.22 -1.31
CA THR A 169 -5.43 5.14 -0.76
C THR A 169 -6.37 5.87 -1.69
N LEU A 170 -7.53 5.26 -1.98
CA LEU A 170 -8.50 5.78 -2.93
C LEU A 170 -9.90 5.69 -2.36
N ASP A 171 -10.58 6.83 -2.25
CA ASP A 171 -12.00 6.86 -1.86
C ASP A 171 -12.89 6.54 -3.06
N VAL A 172 -13.60 5.42 -3.01
CA VAL A 172 -14.47 4.95 -4.10
C VAL A 172 -15.92 5.11 -3.68
N LEU A 173 -16.72 5.80 -4.51
CA LEU A 173 -18.14 6.03 -4.21
C LEU A 173 -18.95 4.73 -4.29
N ALA A 174 -20.18 4.81 -3.81
CA ALA A 174 -21.11 3.70 -3.80
C ALA A 174 -21.46 3.22 -5.22
N ASN A 175 -21.47 1.90 -5.43
CA ASN A 175 -21.82 1.25 -6.69
C ASN A 175 -20.91 1.61 -7.87
N GLU A 176 -19.63 1.89 -7.61
CA GLU A 176 -18.65 2.24 -8.63
C GLU A 176 -17.58 1.17 -8.81
N THR A 177 -17.13 1.03 -10.06
CA THR A 177 -15.94 0.26 -10.38
C THR A 177 -14.85 1.19 -10.89
N VAL A 178 -13.67 1.01 -10.32
CA VAL A 178 -12.45 1.73 -10.67
C VAL A 178 -11.43 0.73 -11.17
N THR A 179 -10.80 1.05 -12.29
CA THR A 179 -9.60 0.35 -12.75
C THR A 179 -8.43 1.30 -12.68
N ILE A 180 -7.40 0.92 -11.93
CA ILE A 180 -6.19 1.72 -11.74
C ILE A 180 -4.97 0.91 -12.19
N SER A 181 -4.26 1.40 -13.20
CA SER A 181 -3.00 0.82 -13.67
C SER A 181 -1.84 1.69 -13.20
N LEU A 182 -1.01 1.13 -12.33
CA LEU A 182 0.24 1.72 -11.89
C LEU A 182 1.29 1.47 -12.97
N LEU A 183 1.88 2.53 -13.51
CA LEU A 183 2.96 2.46 -14.49
C LEU A 183 4.28 2.37 -13.74
N LEU A 184 4.98 1.24 -13.91
CA LEU A 184 6.25 1.02 -13.22
C LEU A 184 7.35 1.80 -13.94
N ASP A 185 8.27 2.37 -13.18
CA ASP A 185 9.47 3.00 -13.75
C ASP A 185 10.42 1.92 -14.24
N ALA A 186 10.78 1.96 -15.53
CA ALA A 186 11.65 0.97 -16.16
C ALA A 186 13.10 1.02 -15.63
N ASN A 187 13.46 2.06 -14.88
CA ASN A 187 14.80 2.25 -14.29
C ASN A 187 14.91 1.76 -12.84
N ALA A 188 13.86 1.18 -12.25
CA ALA A 188 13.84 0.76 -10.85
C ALA A 188 14.38 -0.68 -10.61
N ALA A 189 15.14 -1.23 -11.54
CA ALA A 189 15.75 -2.57 -11.45
C ALA A 189 17.21 -2.52 -11.00
#